data_AF-A0A023B482-F1
#
_entry.id   AF-A0A023B482-F1
#
_cell.length_a   1.000
_cell.length_b   1.000
_cell.length_c   1.000
_cell.angle_alpha   90.00
_cell.angle_beta   90.00
_cell.angle_gamma   90.00
#
_symmetry.space_group_name_H-M   'P 1'
#
loop_
_entity.id
_entity.type
_entity.pdbx_description
1 polymer ?
#
loop_
_entity_poly.entity_id
_entity_poly.type
_entity_poly.pdbx_seq_one_letter_code
_entity_poly.pdbx_strand_id
1 'polypeptide(L)'
;MSGSSHVLDADAGPYPCGGGSGQLLCAAHQSNSVGTCHHFGGPWTYEAFAVKEAIGHYLQDSKGCVVRCAGEEEALRNLWEETRRNLLSIPPYPGRGFLKFTKRVSVPNLNDFEAMMRPRYPVEENCSGSCVDCVEDTGTRKCSCNFARVKCQVRTKGEQEENNIELVAYNEDPRFLFGKLSPFSKKKDVYQVVGCDYECRKGSPDVAVPANVRFLETEPAGDGSPLKLRLSRRELSRLQLPLAQCEGYDTDDWHPLEEIGRYPCWGGSGVMMCKKGSLRCHLGKKIFGGCNKLQPVSCHRFGPVWMDVFAVQDAVKRHADKFDDCVVRCDGTRTMANDLWEEAKDGLRTDPQYERPPANLRVGFEDWLREHYFADPSCSSSCGFQHNGPAVIPTLLYRHSCSNIPDCLCRVAHVKCQIVLSKSKHHQQVESWGFNARTQDVLKMLSLADANAKSEHPQTNDIHTKSCRSDCYGVM
;
A
#
# COMPACT_ATOMS: atom_id res chain seq x y z
N MET A 1 -9.57 -14.88 -25.06
CA MET A 1 -8.18 -14.38 -25.22
C MET A 1 -7.37 -15.53 -25.77
N SER A 2 -6.84 -15.38 -26.99
CA SER A 2 -6.01 -16.37 -27.67
C SER A 2 -4.61 -16.32 -27.06
N GLY A 3 -4.23 -17.33 -26.28
CA GLY A 3 -2.83 -17.51 -25.87
C GLY A 3 -2.05 -18.08 -27.05
N SER A 4 -0.86 -17.54 -27.34
CA SER A 4 0.02 -18.16 -28.32
C SER A 4 0.59 -19.45 -27.72
N SER A 5 0.41 -20.56 -28.44
CA SER A 5 0.97 -21.87 -28.08
C SER A 5 2.26 -22.08 -28.86
N HIS A 6 3.37 -22.28 -28.17
CA HIS A 6 4.67 -22.57 -28.79
C HIS A 6 5.16 -23.95 -28.34
N VAL A 7 5.75 -24.70 -29.26
CA VAL A 7 6.34 -26.01 -28.95
C VAL A 7 7.72 -25.80 -28.32
N LEU A 8 7.98 -26.47 -27.19
CA LEU A 8 9.24 -26.42 -26.47
C LEU A 8 10.06 -27.69 -26.74
N ASP A 9 10.55 -27.84 -27.97
CA ASP A 9 11.24 -29.06 -28.41
C ASP A 9 12.67 -29.15 -27.85
N ALA A 10 13.37 -28.03 -27.72
CA ALA A 10 14.75 -28.01 -27.25
C ALA A 10 14.87 -28.01 -25.71
N ASP A 11 15.97 -28.54 -25.20
CA ASP A 11 16.30 -28.52 -23.77
C ASP A 11 16.96 -27.20 -23.35
N ALA A 12 17.37 -26.36 -24.31
CA ALA A 12 17.90 -25.01 -24.14
C ALA A 12 17.56 -24.16 -25.37
N GLY A 13 17.51 -22.83 -25.22
CA GLY A 13 17.17 -21.90 -26.31
C GLY A 13 16.54 -20.60 -25.78
N PRO A 14 15.83 -19.83 -26.63
CA PRO A 14 15.04 -18.68 -26.18
C PRO A 14 14.16 -19.03 -24.98
N TYR A 15 14.08 -18.13 -24.00
CA TYR A 15 13.19 -18.37 -22.86
C TYR A 15 11.73 -18.33 -23.33
N PRO A 16 10.93 -19.36 -23.03
CA PRO A 16 9.51 -19.28 -23.28
C PRO A 16 8.91 -18.11 -22.49
N CYS A 17 7.91 -17.46 -23.07
CA CYS A 17 7.20 -16.34 -22.45
C CYS A 17 8.09 -15.16 -22.08
N GLY A 18 9.24 -14.98 -22.76
CA GLY A 18 10.19 -13.92 -22.48
C GLY A 18 10.88 -14.04 -21.12
N GLY A 19 10.83 -15.23 -20.49
CA GLY A 19 11.27 -15.46 -19.11
C GLY A 19 10.17 -15.33 -18.04
N GLY A 20 8.93 -15.03 -18.47
CA GLY A 20 7.76 -14.95 -17.59
C GLY A 20 7.18 -16.30 -17.18
N SER A 21 6.07 -16.26 -16.45
CA SER A 21 5.36 -17.45 -15.97
C SER A 21 4.36 -18.01 -16.98
N GLY A 22 4.01 -19.30 -16.83
CA GLY A 22 3.02 -19.94 -17.69
C GLY A 22 2.67 -21.35 -17.26
N GLN A 23 2.12 -22.09 -18.20
CA GLN A 23 1.80 -23.51 -18.08
C GLN A 23 2.46 -24.30 -19.20
N LEU A 24 2.98 -25.47 -18.85
CA LEU A 24 3.54 -26.44 -19.78
C LEU A 24 2.60 -27.64 -19.86
N LEU A 25 2.10 -27.92 -21.07
CA LEU A 25 1.29 -29.10 -21.37
C LEU A 25 2.16 -30.09 -22.13
N CYS A 26 2.45 -31.25 -21.55
CA CYS A 26 3.22 -32.30 -22.22
C CYS A 26 2.29 -33.47 -22.60
N ALA A 27 2.44 -33.96 -23.84
CA ALA A 27 1.69 -35.12 -24.34
C ALA A 27 2.22 -36.40 -23.67
N ALA A 28 1.30 -37.28 -23.29
CA ALA A 28 1.65 -38.56 -22.70
C ALA A 28 1.99 -39.59 -23.79
N HIS A 29 2.95 -40.47 -23.53
CA HIS A 29 3.54 -41.39 -24.53
C HIS A 29 2.56 -42.45 -25.08
N GLN A 30 1.37 -42.61 -24.50
CA GLN A 30 0.32 -43.54 -24.95
C GLN A 30 -0.85 -42.79 -25.61
N SER A 31 -1.35 -43.32 -26.73
CA SER A 31 -2.41 -42.72 -27.55
C SER A 31 -3.76 -42.47 -26.84
N ASN A 32 -3.90 -42.88 -25.56
CA ASN A 32 -5.11 -42.74 -24.76
C ASN A 32 -4.90 -42.04 -23.39
N SER A 33 -3.70 -41.52 -23.08
CA SER A 33 -3.44 -40.85 -21.80
C SER A 33 -3.63 -39.33 -21.90
N VAL A 34 -4.35 -38.77 -20.92
CA VAL A 34 -4.53 -37.32 -20.76
C VAL A 34 -3.18 -36.69 -20.42
N GLY A 35 -2.71 -35.75 -21.24
CA GLY A 35 -1.45 -35.03 -20.98
C GLY A 35 -1.46 -34.31 -19.62
N THR A 36 -0.29 -34.08 -19.04
CA THR A 36 -0.16 -33.37 -17.76
C THR A 36 0.15 -31.89 -17.97
N CYS A 37 -0.44 -31.03 -17.13
CA CYS A 37 -0.27 -29.59 -17.18
C CYS A 37 0.43 -29.10 -15.91
N HIS A 38 1.57 -28.43 -16.05
CA HIS A 38 2.41 -28.00 -14.94
C HIS A 38 2.69 -26.51 -15.02
N HIS A 39 2.68 -25.83 -13.88
CA HIS A 39 3.00 -24.41 -13.78
C HIS A 39 4.51 -24.17 -13.75
N PHE A 40 4.96 -23.04 -14.30
CA PHE A 40 6.34 -22.58 -14.22
C PHE A 40 6.44 -21.06 -14.10
N GLY A 41 7.63 -20.59 -13.72
CA GLY A 41 8.04 -19.19 -13.59
C GLY A 41 7.93 -18.66 -12.16
N GLY A 42 8.13 -17.33 -12.04
CA GLY A 42 8.07 -16.52 -10.81
C GLY A 42 7.34 -17.15 -9.63
N PRO A 43 5.99 -17.21 -9.67
CA PRO A 43 5.18 -17.61 -8.52
C PRO A 43 5.48 -19.01 -7.95
N TRP A 44 6.05 -19.92 -8.75
CA TRP A 44 6.32 -21.31 -8.38
C TRP A 44 7.80 -21.67 -8.38
N THR A 45 8.70 -20.68 -8.35
CA THR A 45 10.16 -20.87 -8.14
C THR A 45 10.95 -21.57 -9.26
N TYR A 46 10.31 -22.30 -10.18
CA TYR A 46 10.99 -23.09 -11.21
C TYR A 46 10.72 -22.54 -12.62
N GLU A 47 11.77 -22.34 -13.41
CA GLU A 47 11.66 -21.97 -14.82
C GLU A 47 11.14 -23.13 -15.70
N ALA A 48 10.65 -22.80 -16.91
CA ALA A 48 10.04 -23.75 -17.82
C ALA A 48 10.92 -24.95 -18.16
N PHE A 49 12.23 -24.73 -18.37
CA PHE A 49 13.15 -25.80 -18.72
C PHE A 49 13.37 -26.78 -17.56
N ALA A 50 13.45 -26.29 -16.32
CA ALA A 50 13.56 -27.13 -15.14
C ALA A 50 12.31 -28.00 -14.96
N VAL A 51 11.12 -27.43 -15.23
CA VAL A 51 9.85 -28.19 -15.20
C VAL A 51 9.81 -29.25 -16.30
N LYS A 52 10.20 -28.92 -17.54
CA LYS A 52 10.29 -29.90 -18.65
C LYS A 52 11.25 -31.04 -18.31
N GLU A 53 12.42 -30.74 -17.77
CA GLU A 53 13.42 -31.74 -17.36
C GLU A 53 12.85 -32.68 -16.29
N ALA A 54 12.16 -32.12 -15.28
CA ALA A 54 11.52 -32.92 -14.23
C ALA A 54 10.43 -33.85 -14.80
N ILE A 55 9.58 -33.35 -15.70
CA ILE A 55 8.56 -34.17 -16.38
C ILE A 55 9.23 -35.30 -17.18
N GLY A 56 10.26 -34.99 -17.95
CA GLY A 56 11.00 -36.01 -18.71
C GLY A 56 11.61 -37.09 -17.81
N HIS A 57 12.16 -36.69 -16.66
CA HIS A 57 12.78 -37.62 -15.73
C HIS A 57 11.76 -38.52 -15.02
N TYR A 58 10.67 -37.96 -14.51
CA TYR A 58 9.72 -38.69 -13.65
C TYR A 58 8.54 -39.29 -14.40
N LEU A 59 8.09 -38.69 -15.49
CA LEU A 59 6.93 -39.13 -16.27
C LEU A 59 7.32 -39.79 -17.60
N GLN A 60 8.60 -39.75 -18.00
CA GLN A 60 9.08 -40.24 -19.30
C GLN A 60 8.35 -39.61 -20.52
N ASP A 61 7.73 -38.44 -20.30
CA ASP A 61 6.78 -37.76 -21.20
C ASP A 61 7.31 -36.40 -21.69
N SER A 62 8.58 -36.32 -22.15
CA SER A 62 9.19 -35.03 -22.55
C SER A 62 8.97 -34.62 -24.01
N LYS A 63 8.34 -35.45 -24.84
CA LYS A 63 8.15 -35.18 -26.27
C LYS A 63 6.89 -34.36 -26.51
N GLY A 64 7.02 -33.26 -27.25
CA GLY A 64 5.88 -32.44 -27.69
C GLY A 64 5.25 -31.60 -26.57
N CYS A 65 6.05 -31.05 -25.66
CA CYS A 65 5.55 -30.09 -24.67
C CYS A 65 5.19 -28.75 -25.34
N VAL A 66 4.03 -28.22 -25.02
CA VAL A 66 3.52 -26.94 -25.51
C VAL A 66 3.42 -25.96 -24.34
N VAL A 67 3.88 -24.73 -24.55
CA VAL A 67 3.83 -23.66 -23.57
C VAL A 67 2.61 -22.76 -23.81
N ARG A 68 1.89 -22.45 -22.74
CA ARG A 68 0.93 -21.35 -22.66
C ARG A 68 1.46 -20.27 -21.73
N CYS A 69 1.73 -19.08 -22.26
CA CYS A 69 2.20 -17.96 -21.46
C CYS A 69 1.06 -17.29 -20.68
N ALA A 70 1.32 -16.95 -19.41
CA ALA A 70 0.40 -16.15 -18.63
C ALA A 70 0.43 -14.70 -19.13
N GLY A 71 -0.75 -14.07 -19.25
CA GLY A 71 -0.82 -12.62 -19.44
C GLY A 71 -0.42 -11.87 -18.16
N GLU A 72 -0.12 -10.58 -18.26
CA GLU A 72 0.34 -9.77 -17.10
C GLU A 72 -0.58 -9.86 -15.87
N GLU A 73 -1.91 -9.75 -16.07
CA GLU A 73 -2.89 -9.86 -14.97
C GLU A 73 -2.89 -11.28 -14.35
N GLU A 74 -2.76 -12.32 -15.17
CA GLU A 74 -2.73 -13.71 -14.71
C GLU A 74 -1.44 -13.99 -13.93
N ALA A 75 -0.28 -13.54 -14.44
CA ALA A 75 1.00 -13.66 -13.77
C ALA A 75 1.00 -12.97 -12.40
N LEU A 76 0.49 -11.74 -12.33
CA LEU A 76 0.38 -11.01 -11.07
C LEU A 76 -0.60 -11.66 -10.09
N ARG A 77 -1.77 -12.12 -10.57
CA ARG A 77 -2.74 -12.83 -9.74
C ARG A 77 -2.15 -14.09 -9.15
N ASN A 78 -1.42 -14.87 -9.95
CA ASN A 78 -0.74 -16.08 -9.48
C ASN A 78 0.34 -15.74 -8.45
N LEU A 79 1.18 -14.72 -8.71
CA LEU A 79 2.16 -14.24 -7.74
C LEU A 79 1.49 -13.88 -6.40
N TRP A 80 0.40 -13.11 -6.45
CA TRP A 80 -0.31 -12.66 -5.26
C TRP A 80 -0.92 -13.83 -4.47
N GLU A 81 -1.60 -14.76 -5.14
CA GLU A 81 -2.24 -15.88 -4.46
C GLU A 81 -1.23 -16.91 -3.95
N GLU A 82 -0.13 -17.17 -4.66
CA GLU A 82 0.96 -17.99 -4.12
C GLU A 82 1.64 -17.30 -2.93
N THR A 83 1.82 -15.98 -2.98
CA THR A 83 2.35 -15.20 -1.85
C THR A 83 1.42 -15.35 -0.64
N ARG A 84 0.11 -15.25 -0.87
CA ARG A 84 -0.90 -15.43 0.17
C ARG A 84 -0.92 -16.83 0.78
N ARG A 85 -0.64 -17.87 0.01
CA ARG A 85 -0.59 -19.25 0.52
C ARG A 85 0.63 -19.50 1.39
N ASN A 86 1.74 -18.81 1.11
CA ASN A 86 3.03 -19.05 1.75
C ASN A 86 3.33 -18.05 2.89
N LEU A 87 2.68 -16.89 2.91
CA LEU A 87 2.95 -15.80 3.85
C LEU A 87 1.70 -15.42 4.66
N LEU A 88 1.91 -15.10 5.93
CA LEU A 88 0.88 -14.60 6.84
C LEU A 88 0.46 -13.16 6.50
N SER A 89 -0.78 -12.82 6.88
CA SER A 89 -1.34 -11.46 6.79
C SER A 89 -1.40 -10.85 5.38
N ILE A 90 -1.25 -11.68 4.35
CA ILE A 90 -1.45 -11.29 2.96
C ILE A 90 -2.93 -11.37 2.61
N PRO A 91 -3.54 -10.26 2.18
CA PRO A 91 -4.94 -10.26 1.81
C PRO A 91 -5.18 -10.92 0.43
N PRO A 92 -6.41 -11.33 0.10
CA PRO A 92 -6.74 -11.87 -1.22
C PRO A 92 -6.46 -10.85 -2.34
N TYR A 93 -6.22 -11.37 -3.55
CA TYR A 93 -6.07 -10.55 -4.74
C TYR A 93 -7.31 -9.66 -4.96
N PRO A 94 -7.16 -8.34 -5.15
CA PRO A 94 -8.31 -7.46 -5.30
C PRO A 94 -9.16 -7.83 -6.51
N GLY A 95 -10.49 -7.74 -6.35
CA GLY A 95 -11.42 -7.91 -7.48
C GLY A 95 -11.22 -6.83 -8.54
N ARG A 96 -11.59 -7.13 -9.79
CA ARG A 96 -11.62 -6.12 -10.87
C ARG A 96 -12.56 -4.98 -10.49
N GLY A 97 -12.14 -3.74 -10.70
CA GLY A 97 -12.95 -2.55 -10.40
C GLY A 97 -12.99 -2.17 -8.91
N PHE A 98 -11.99 -2.56 -8.12
CA PHE A 98 -11.90 -2.20 -6.71
C PHE A 98 -11.85 -0.67 -6.47
N LEU A 99 -11.42 0.12 -7.46
CA LEU A 99 -11.71 1.56 -7.54
C LEU A 99 -12.78 1.82 -8.59
N LYS A 100 -13.92 2.40 -8.17
CA LYS A 100 -15.12 2.56 -9.02
C LYS A 100 -15.19 3.89 -9.79
N PHE A 101 -14.33 4.87 -9.50
CA PHE A 101 -14.38 6.20 -10.13
C PHE A 101 -13.45 6.36 -11.34
N THR A 102 -12.59 5.38 -11.63
CA THR A 102 -11.76 5.41 -12.83
C THR A 102 -12.64 5.08 -14.05
N LYS A 103 -12.54 5.86 -15.13
CA LYS A 103 -13.29 5.59 -16.38
C LYS A 103 -13.01 4.19 -16.96
N ARG A 104 -11.85 3.64 -16.63
CA ARG A 104 -11.45 2.27 -16.95
C ARG A 104 -11.59 1.43 -15.68
N VAL A 105 -12.06 0.20 -15.82
CA VAL A 105 -12.07 -0.78 -14.73
C VAL A 105 -10.65 -0.88 -14.18
N SER A 106 -10.46 -0.51 -12.92
CA SER A 106 -9.15 -0.63 -12.28
C SER A 106 -8.75 -2.10 -12.19
N VAL A 107 -7.62 -2.43 -12.81
CA VAL A 107 -6.98 -3.75 -12.74
C VAL A 107 -5.77 -3.64 -11.80
N PRO A 108 -5.61 -4.57 -10.84
CA PRO A 108 -4.43 -4.59 -10.00
C PRO A 108 -3.14 -4.68 -10.82
N ASN A 109 -2.08 -4.02 -10.36
CA ASN A 109 -0.77 -4.03 -11.01
C ASN A 109 0.34 -4.30 -9.98
N LEU A 110 1.59 -4.38 -10.45
CA LEU A 110 2.74 -4.65 -9.59
C LEU A 110 2.86 -3.62 -8.45
N ASN A 111 2.57 -2.35 -8.68
CA ASN A 111 2.64 -1.33 -7.64
C ASN A 111 1.65 -1.59 -6.49
N ASP A 112 0.47 -2.16 -6.76
CA ASP A 112 -0.46 -2.55 -5.69
C ASP A 112 0.08 -3.73 -4.88
N PHE A 113 0.74 -4.69 -5.54
CA PHE A 113 1.39 -5.81 -4.87
C PHE A 113 2.52 -5.29 -3.97
N GLU A 114 3.35 -4.39 -4.48
CA GLU A 114 4.43 -3.76 -3.72
C GLU A 114 3.91 -2.92 -2.55
N ALA A 115 2.82 -2.16 -2.73
CA ALA A 115 2.20 -1.38 -1.66
C ALA A 115 1.58 -2.29 -0.58
N MET A 116 1.11 -3.48 -0.95
CA MET A 116 0.63 -4.49 -0.01
C MET A 116 1.79 -5.17 0.74
N MET A 117 2.87 -5.51 0.04
CA MET A 117 4.04 -6.18 0.63
C MET A 117 4.81 -5.25 1.56
N ARG A 118 5.03 -3.98 1.19
CA ARG A 118 5.89 -3.04 1.93
C ARG A 118 5.66 -2.96 3.46
N PRO A 119 4.43 -2.77 3.97
CA PRO A 119 4.21 -2.67 5.42
C PRO A 119 4.26 -4.03 6.14
N ARG A 120 4.15 -5.15 5.42
CA ARG A 120 4.11 -6.51 6.00
C ARG A 120 5.46 -7.20 5.91
N TYR A 121 6.08 -7.13 4.75
CA TYR A 121 7.34 -7.73 4.38
C TYR A 121 8.23 -6.65 3.74
N PRO A 122 8.77 -5.71 4.53
CA PRO A 122 9.71 -4.71 4.02
C PRO A 122 10.96 -5.36 3.41
N VAL A 123 11.59 -4.62 2.50
CA VAL A 123 12.86 -5.01 1.89
C VAL A 123 13.98 -4.91 2.93
N GLU A 124 14.75 -5.98 3.07
CA GLU A 124 16.01 -5.98 3.82
C GLU A 124 17.12 -5.49 2.89
N GLU A 125 17.49 -4.22 3.01
CA GLU A 125 18.49 -3.57 2.15
C GLU A 125 19.84 -4.31 2.17
N ASN A 126 20.26 -4.81 3.33
CA ASN A 126 21.52 -5.54 3.48
C ASN A 126 21.55 -6.91 2.79
N CYS A 127 20.38 -7.39 2.34
CA CYS A 127 20.18 -8.68 1.69
C CYS A 127 19.57 -8.55 0.29
N SER A 128 19.55 -7.34 -0.25
CA SER A 128 18.98 -7.01 -1.56
C SER A 128 20.01 -6.21 -2.35
N GLY A 129 19.98 -6.29 -3.68
CA GLY A 129 20.95 -5.61 -4.51
C GLY A 129 20.92 -6.06 -5.95
N SER A 130 22.04 -5.84 -6.64
CA SER A 130 22.23 -6.25 -8.03
C SER A 130 23.59 -6.91 -8.24
N CYS A 131 23.69 -7.77 -9.25
CA CYS A 131 24.89 -8.54 -9.57
C CYS A 131 24.89 -8.97 -11.05
N VAL A 132 26.06 -9.35 -11.57
CA VAL A 132 26.20 -9.98 -12.90
C VAL A 132 26.66 -11.43 -12.75
N ASP A 133 27.62 -11.69 -11.86
CA ASP A 133 28.07 -13.04 -11.49
C ASP A 133 27.57 -13.42 -10.09
N CYS A 134 26.26 -13.63 -9.98
CA CYS A 134 25.55 -13.76 -8.71
C CYS A 134 25.87 -15.03 -7.91
N VAL A 135 26.60 -16.00 -8.48
CA VAL A 135 26.99 -17.24 -7.80
C VAL A 135 28.30 -17.06 -7.03
N GLU A 136 29.23 -16.28 -7.59
CA GLU A 136 30.54 -15.98 -6.99
C GLU A 136 30.55 -14.67 -6.19
N ASP A 137 29.58 -13.78 -6.42
CA ASP A 137 29.49 -12.50 -5.71
C ASP A 137 29.14 -12.66 -4.23
N THR A 138 30.09 -12.29 -3.36
CA THR A 138 29.98 -12.28 -1.89
C THR A 138 28.85 -11.38 -1.35
N GLY A 139 28.26 -10.52 -2.19
CA GLY A 139 27.05 -9.75 -1.89
C GLY A 139 25.81 -10.62 -1.66
N THR A 140 25.75 -11.82 -2.24
CA THR A 140 24.70 -12.83 -1.97
C THR A 140 24.96 -13.55 -0.64
N ARG A 141 24.99 -12.79 0.45
CA ARG A 141 25.09 -13.32 1.82
C ARG A 141 23.95 -14.31 2.06
N LYS A 142 24.21 -15.35 2.86
CA LYS A 142 23.15 -16.24 3.36
C LYS A 142 22.19 -15.41 4.22
N CYS A 143 21.08 -15.03 3.62
CA CYS A 143 20.03 -14.24 4.26
C CYS A 143 18.78 -15.11 4.40
N SER A 144 18.22 -15.18 5.61
CA SER A 144 16.91 -15.81 5.79
C SER A 144 15.83 -14.81 5.38
N CYS A 145 15.22 -15.02 4.21
CA CYS A 145 14.14 -14.18 3.69
C CYS A 145 12.82 -14.94 3.79
N ASN A 146 11.74 -14.25 4.16
CA ASN A 146 10.40 -14.85 4.04
C ASN A 146 9.94 -14.86 2.58
N PHE A 147 10.35 -13.85 1.81
CA PHE A 147 10.11 -13.73 0.38
C PHE A 147 11.41 -13.31 -0.29
N ALA A 148 11.87 -14.10 -1.24
CA ALA A 148 13.02 -13.79 -2.09
C ALA A 148 12.55 -13.69 -3.54
N ARG A 149 13.03 -12.68 -4.25
CA ARG A 149 12.76 -12.48 -5.67
C ARG A 149 14.07 -12.21 -6.39
N VAL A 150 14.25 -12.83 -7.54
CA VAL A 150 15.36 -12.59 -8.45
C VAL A 150 14.81 -12.27 -9.82
N LYS A 151 15.31 -11.20 -10.43
CA LYS A 151 15.02 -10.81 -11.80
C LYS A 151 16.31 -10.65 -12.58
N CYS A 152 16.50 -11.44 -13.63
CA CYS A 152 17.72 -11.44 -14.44
C CYS A 152 17.43 -11.13 -15.89
N GLN A 153 18.16 -10.15 -16.43
CA GLN A 153 18.20 -9.86 -17.86
C GLN A 153 19.27 -10.74 -18.51
N VAL A 154 18.84 -11.54 -19.47
CA VAL A 154 19.68 -12.56 -20.11
C VAL A 154 19.53 -12.53 -21.62
N ARG A 155 20.60 -12.92 -22.31
CA ARG A 155 20.62 -13.08 -23.76
C ARG A 155 21.04 -14.50 -24.12
N THR A 156 20.33 -15.15 -25.03
CA THR A 156 20.81 -16.42 -25.61
C THR A 156 22.02 -16.13 -26.48
N LYS A 157 23.13 -16.85 -26.31
CA LYS A 157 24.32 -16.63 -27.15
C LYS A 157 23.96 -16.91 -28.62
N GLY A 158 24.26 -15.94 -29.49
CA GLY A 158 23.92 -15.99 -30.92
C GLY A 158 22.60 -15.30 -31.27
N GLU A 159 21.80 -14.89 -30.29
CA GLU A 159 20.58 -14.09 -30.50
C GLU A 159 20.80 -12.64 -30.05
N GLN A 160 20.03 -11.71 -30.61
CA GLN A 160 20.07 -10.30 -30.20
C GLN A 160 19.05 -9.98 -29.10
N GLU A 161 18.00 -10.79 -28.97
CA GLU A 161 16.89 -10.52 -28.05
C GLU A 161 17.25 -10.86 -26.61
N GLU A 162 16.87 -9.96 -25.69
CA GLU A 162 17.07 -10.11 -24.27
C GLU A 162 15.75 -10.50 -23.59
N ASN A 163 15.84 -11.46 -22.67
CA ASN A 163 14.72 -11.98 -21.90
C ASN A 163 14.89 -11.59 -20.43
N ASN A 164 13.78 -11.35 -19.74
CA ASN A 164 13.77 -11.07 -18.31
C ASN A 164 13.20 -12.28 -17.58
N ILE A 165 14.07 -13.06 -16.93
CA ILE A 165 13.65 -14.19 -16.12
C ILE A 165 13.36 -13.69 -14.72
N GLU A 166 12.19 -14.05 -14.19
CA GLU A 166 11.82 -13.75 -12.81
C GLU A 166 11.49 -15.04 -12.06
N LEU A 167 12.13 -15.24 -10.91
CA LEU A 167 11.82 -16.31 -9.95
C LEU A 167 11.53 -15.74 -8.56
N VAL A 168 10.60 -16.37 -7.85
CA VAL A 168 10.26 -16.07 -6.46
C VAL A 168 10.37 -17.35 -5.63
N ALA A 169 10.86 -17.24 -4.41
CA ALA A 169 10.83 -18.30 -3.41
C ALA A 169 10.39 -17.76 -2.05
N TYR A 170 9.87 -18.66 -1.21
CA TYR A 170 9.39 -18.33 0.13
C TYR A 170 10.21 -19.07 1.18
N ASN A 171 10.57 -18.38 2.26
CA ASN A 171 11.43 -18.90 3.33
C ASN A 171 12.79 -19.41 2.84
N GLU A 172 13.31 -18.80 1.77
CA GLU A 172 14.56 -19.17 1.10
C GLU A 172 15.42 -17.92 0.83
N ASP A 173 16.69 -18.13 0.52
CA ASP A 173 17.63 -17.05 0.20
C ASP A 173 17.69 -16.76 -1.33
N PRO A 174 18.11 -15.55 -1.76
CA PRO A 174 18.26 -15.25 -3.18
C PRO A 174 19.28 -16.14 -3.90
N ARG A 175 20.26 -16.69 -3.19
CA ARG A 175 21.29 -17.58 -3.76
C ARG A 175 20.70 -18.93 -4.15
N PHE A 176 19.72 -19.44 -3.41
CA PHE A 176 18.93 -20.61 -3.77
C PHE A 176 18.27 -20.39 -5.13
N LEU A 177 17.66 -19.22 -5.35
CA LEU A 177 17.04 -18.86 -6.63
C LEU A 177 18.05 -18.81 -7.78
N PHE A 178 19.22 -18.20 -7.58
CA PHE A 178 20.29 -18.22 -8.59
C PHE A 178 20.70 -19.65 -8.97
N GLY A 179 20.79 -20.56 -7.99
CA GLY A 179 21.07 -21.98 -8.26
C GLY A 179 19.99 -22.71 -9.08
N LYS A 180 18.77 -22.17 -9.15
CA LYS A 180 17.66 -22.72 -9.97
C LYS A 180 17.60 -22.14 -11.38
N LEU A 181 18.22 -21.01 -11.63
CA LEU A 181 18.23 -20.35 -12.94
C LEU A 181 19.17 -21.07 -13.91
N SER A 182 18.71 -21.37 -15.12
CA SER A 182 19.53 -21.99 -16.18
C SER A 182 20.86 -21.27 -16.49
N PRO A 183 20.94 -19.93 -16.53
CA PRO A 183 22.18 -19.20 -16.83
C PRO A 183 23.28 -19.37 -15.77
N PHE A 184 22.90 -19.76 -14.55
CA PHE A 184 23.83 -19.93 -13.41
C PHE A 184 24.04 -21.40 -13.03
N SER A 185 23.34 -22.33 -13.69
CA SER A 185 23.39 -23.75 -13.39
C SER A 185 23.91 -24.54 -14.60
N LYS A 186 23.16 -25.53 -15.10
CA LYS A 186 23.60 -26.49 -16.11
C LYS A 186 23.78 -25.87 -17.51
N LYS A 187 23.30 -24.65 -17.76
CA LYS A 187 23.25 -24.02 -19.10
C LYS A 187 23.96 -22.67 -19.16
N LYS A 188 24.93 -22.44 -18.28
CA LYS A 188 25.76 -21.22 -18.25
C LYS A 188 26.44 -20.91 -19.59
N ASP A 189 26.77 -21.94 -20.37
CA ASP A 189 27.45 -21.76 -21.65
C ASP A 189 26.51 -21.33 -22.78
N VAL A 190 25.19 -21.43 -22.59
CA VAL A 190 24.16 -21.07 -23.58
C VAL A 190 23.71 -19.61 -23.43
N TYR A 191 23.77 -19.07 -22.22
CA TYR A 191 23.23 -17.73 -21.91
C TYR A 191 24.35 -16.76 -21.53
N GLN A 192 24.13 -15.48 -21.84
CA GLN A 192 24.90 -14.37 -21.32
C GLN A 192 24.01 -13.59 -20.35
N VAL A 193 24.45 -13.43 -19.11
CA VAL A 193 23.75 -12.59 -18.12
C VAL A 193 24.21 -11.14 -18.33
N VAL A 194 23.25 -10.23 -18.52
CA VAL A 194 23.52 -8.79 -18.61
C VAL A 194 23.57 -8.17 -17.21
N GLY A 195 22.64 -8.58 -16.36
CA GLY A 195 22.56 -8.20 -14.96
C GLY A 195 21.35 -8.80 -14.28
N CYS A 196 21.39 -8.87 -12.96
CA CYS A 196 20.30 -9.35 -12.12
C CYS A 196 20.07 -8.40 -10.96
N ASP A 197 18.81 -8.22 -10.60
CA ASP A 197 18.38 -7.61 -9.36
C ASP A 197 17.82 -8.71 -8.44
N TYR A 198 18.13 -8.64 -7.16
CA TYR A 198 17.59 -9.55 -6.16
C TYR A 198 17.09 -8.80 -4.93
N GLU A 199 16.04 -9.35 -4.37
CA GLU A 199 15.27 -8.72 -3.31
C GLU A 199 14.98 -9.75 -2.23
N CYS A 200 15.33 -9.42 -1.00
CA CYS A 200 15.01 -10.17 0.20
C CYS A 200 14.04 -9.36 1.04
N ARG A 201 12.89 -9.95 1.36
CA ARG A 201 11.92 -9.36 2.28
C ARG A 201 11.74 -10.22 3.51
N LYS A 202 11.61 -9.56 4.66
CA LYS A 202 11.36 -10.20 5.97
C LYS A 202 10.08 -9.68 6.57
N GLY A 203 9.33 -10.56 7.25
CA GLY A 203 8.12 -10.18 7.94
C GLY A 203 8.39 -9.15 9.04
N SER A 204 7.59 -8.08 9.07
CA SER A 204 7.50 -7.20 10.22
C SER A 204 7.09 -8.02 11.45
N PRO A 205 7.57 -7.70 12.67
CA PRO A 205 7.12 -8.35 13.89
C PRO A 205 5.58 -8.46 14.01
N ASP A 206 4.85 -7.48 13.48
CA ASP A 206 3.37 -7.45 13.51
C ASP A 206 2.70 -8.54 12.70
N VAL A 207 3.40 -9.10 11.71
CA VAL A 207 2.83 -10.15 10.86
C VAL A 207 2.62 -11.45 11.64
N ALA A 208 3.41 -11.67 12.69
CA ALA A 208 3.29 -12.84 13.57
C ALA A 208 2.18 -12.67 14.65
N VAL A 209 1.64 -11.46 14.80
CA VAL A 209 0.57 -11.13 15.75
C VAL A 209 -0.79 -11.56 15.16
N PRO A 210 -1.85 -11.81 15.97
CA PRO A 210 -3.14 -12.28 15.44
C PRO A 210 -3.66 -11.47 14.26
N ALA A 211 -4.41 -12.14 13.36
CA ALA A 211 -4.76 -11.71 12.00
C ALA A 211 -5.53 -10.37 11.85
N ASN A 212 -5.74 -9.61 12.93
CA ASN A 212 -6.55 -8.40 12.97
C ASN A 212 -5.72 -7.10 12.99
N VAL A 213 -4.40 -7.18 12.83
CA VAL A 213 -3.54 -6.00 12.71
C VAL A 213 -3.89 -5.21 11.45
N ARG A 214 -4.10 -3.90 11.60
CA ARG A 214 -4.30 -2.97 10.48
C ARG A 214 -2.94 -2.49 9.96
N PHE A 215 -2.60 -2.90 8.74
CA PHE A 215 -1.46 -2.38 7.99
C PHE A 215 -1.89 -1.22 7.08
N LEU A 216 -1.27 -0.05 7.24
CA LEU A 216 -1.51 1.09 6.38
C LEU A 216 -0.75 0.95 5.05
N GLU A 217 -1.47 0.69 3.97
CA GLU A 217 -0.86 0.46 2.64
C GLU A 217 -0.63 1.79 1.91
N THR A 218 0.64 2.15 1.73
CA THR A 218 1.06 3.40 1.09
C THR A 218 2.10 3.17 0.00
N GLU A 219 2.26 4.15 -0.89
CA GLU A 219 3.32 4.25 -1.91
C GLU A 219 4.09 5.59 -1.79
N PRO A 220 5.33 5.68 -2.28
CA PRO A 220 6.04 6.96 -2.34
C PRO A 220 5.28 8.00 -3.19
N ALA A 221 5.09 9.21 -2.67
CA ALA A 221 4.27 10.22 -3.34
C ALA A 221 4.97 10.90 -4.55
N GLY A 222 6.30 10.78 -4.66
CA GLY A 222 7.13 11.42 -5.69
C GLY A 222 7.40 12.91 -5.45
N ASP A 223 8.29 13.52 -6.22
CA ASP A 223 8.83 14.87 -5.92
C ASP A 223 7.79 15.99 -5.97
N GLY A 224 6.85 15.93 -6.92
CA GLY A 224 5.81 16.95 -7.11
C GLY A 224 4.63 16.89 -6.11
N SER A 225 4.64 15.96 -5.15
CA SER A 225 3.64 15.90 -4.08
C SER A 225 4.14 16.60 -2.81
N PRO A 226 3.28 17.33 -2.08
CA PRO A 226 3.61 17.87 -0.77
C PRO A 226 3.76 16.79 0.32
N LEU A 227 3.36 15.54 0.03
CA LEU A 227 3.44 14.42 0.96
C LEU A 227 4.67 13.54 0.68
N LYS A 228 5.11 12.80 1.71
CA LYS A 228 6.16 11.78 1.64
C LYS A 228 5.57 10.48 1.08
N LEU A 229 4.42 10.07 1.61
CA LEU A 229 3.68 8.87 1.27
C LEU A 229 2.27 9.21 0.77
N ARG A 230 1.78 8.39 -0.14
CA ARG A 230 0.43 8.43 -0.72
C ARG A 230 -0.29 7.12 -0.39
N LEU A 231 -1.61 7.17 -0.24
CA LEU A 231 -2.41 5.94 -0.11
C LEU A 231 -2.27 5.05 -1.33
N SER A 232 -2.14 3.75 -1.11
CA SER A 232 -2.28 2.78 -2.21
C SER A 232 -3.68 2.86 -2.81
N ARG A 233 -3.84 2.36 -4.05
CA ARG A 233 -5.18 2.25 -4.67
C ARG A 233 -6.14 1.45 -3.80
N ARG A 234 -5.64 0.43 -3.11
CA ARG A 234 -6.43 -0.43 -2.23
C ARG A 234 -6.85 0.30 -0.96
N GLU A 235 -5.96 1.07 -0.34
CA GLU A 235 -6.33 1.87 0.83
C GLU A 235 -7.32 2.98 0.45
N LEU A 236 -7.10 3.67 -0.68
CA LEU A 236 -8.05 4.65 -1.21
C LEU A 236 -9.43 4.05 -1.52
N SER A 237 -9.48 2.79 -1.98
CA SER A 237 -10.74 2.11 -2.28
C SER A 237 -11.60 1.86 -1.03
N ARG A 238 -10.99 1.67 0.15
CA ARG A 238 -11.70 1.52 1.43
C ARG A 238 -12.44 2.79 1.83
N LEU A 239 -11.92 3.94 1.41
CA LEU A 239 -12.50 5.26 1.67
C LEU A 239 -13.56 5.65 0.65
N GLN A 240 -13.69 4.89 -0.44
CA GLN A 240 -14.55 5.27 -1.56
C GLN A 240 -16.04 5.10 -1.24
N LEU A 241 -16.82 6.14 -1.50
CA LEU A 241 -18.27 6.10 -1.48
C LEU A 241 -18.85 5.99 -2.90
N PRO A 242 -20.08 5.46 -3.06
CA PRO A 242 -20.80 5.55 -4.32
C PRO A 242 -20.90 7.01 -4.79
N LEU A 243 -20.64 7.27 -6.07
CA LEU A 243 -20.74 8.63 -6.64
C LEU A 243 -22.12 9.25 -6.41
N ALA A 244 -23.18 8.44 -6.45
CA ALA A 244 -24.55 8.85 -6.15
C ALA A 244 -24.70 9.55 -4.79
N GLN A 245 -23.87 9.21 -3.80
CA GLN A 245 -23.86 9.92 -2.52
C GLN A 245 -23.38 11.35 -2.72
N CYS A 246 -22.36 11.60 -3.54
CA CYS A 246 -21.92 12.96 -3.86
C CYS A 246 -22.83 13.68 -4.89
N GLU A 247 -23.56 12.96 -5.74
CA GLU A 247 -24.41 13.51 -6.82
C GLU A 247 -25.78 14.05 -6.35
N GLY A 248 -26.13 13.92 -5.08
CA GLY A 248 -27.44 14.27 -4.54
C GLY A 248 -27.50 15.44 -3.54
N TYR A 249 -26.39 16.15 -3.32
CA TYR A 249 -26.34 17.18 -2.28
C TYR A 249 -26.50 18.59 -2.83
N ASP A 250 -27.33 19.41 -2.15
CA ASP A 250 -27.47 20.83 -2.43
C ASP A 250 -26.10 21.52 -2.35
N THR A 251 -25.87 22.47 -3.24
CA THR A 251 -24.56 23.13 -3.44
C THR A 251 -24.06 23.91 -2.23
N ASP A 252 -24.93 24.19 -1.27
CA ASP A 252 -24.69 25.18 -0.20
C ASP A 252 -23.85 24.63 0.97
N ASP A 253 -23.84 23.30 1.17
CA ASP A 253 -23.07 22.63 2.24
C ASP A 253 -21.65 22.21 1.83
N TRP A 254 -21.30 22.41 0.55
CA TRP A 254 -19.98 22.06 0.02
C TRP A 254 -19.05 23.26 0.04
N HIS A 255 -17.90 23.10 0.67
CA HIS A 255 -16.87 24.12 0.73
C HIS A 255 -15.65 23.71 -0.10
N PRO A 256 -14.97 24.65 -0.78
CA PRO A 256 -13.70 24.35 -1.43
C PRO A 256 -12.71 23.72 -0.45
N LEU A 257 -12.00 22.67 -0.88
CA LEU A 257 -10.88 22.16 -0.10
C LEU A 257 -9.77 23.23 -0.10
N GLU A 258 -9.39 23.69 1.08
CA GLU A 258 -8.38 24.73 1.26
C GLU A 258 -6.96 24.21 0.99
N GLU A 259 -5.97 25.10 1.12
CA GLU A 259 -4.57 24.72 1.05
C GLU A 259 -4.18 23.74 2.16
N ILE A 260 -3.22 22.86 1.86
CA ILE A 260 -2.69 21.89 2.84
C ILE A 260 -2.29 22.59 4.13
N GLY A 261 -2.69 22.01 5.27
CA GLY A 261 -2.50 22.57 6.60
C GLY A 261 -3.67 23.42 7.12
N ARG A 262 -4.61 23.83 6.26
CA ARG A 262 -5.91 24.37 6.69
C ARG A 262 -6.94 23.26 6.70
N TYR A 263 -7.00 22.56 7.82
CA TYR A 263 -7.84 21.39 7.94
C TYR A 263 -9.32 21.80 7.86
N PRO A 264 -10.08 21.29 6.89
CA PRO A 264 -11.52 21.51 6.87
C PRO A 264 -12.14 20.84 8.09
N CYS A 265 -13.36 21.27 8.44
CA CYS A 265 -14.11 20.69 9.55
C CYS A 265 -13.38 20.79 10.90
N TRP A 266 -12.43 21.71 11.03
CA TRP A 266 -11.57 21.85 12.22
C TRP A 266 -10.84 20.56 12.60
N GLY A 267 -10.41 19.78 11.60
CA GLY A 267 -9.77 18.48 11.80
C GLY A 267 -10.74 17.30 11.99
N GLY A 268 -12.04 17.54 11.90
CA GLY A 268 -13.08 16.51 11.96
C GLY A 268 -13.20 15.67 10.68
N SER A 269 -14.24 14.84 10.63
CA SER A 269 -14.51 13.98 9.48
C SER A 269 -15.48 14.60 8.48
N GLY A 270 -15.53 14.01 7.31
CA GLY A 270 -16.47 14.42 6.28
C GLY A 270 -16.39 13.59 5.01
N VAL A 271 -17.02 14.12 3.98
CA VAL A 271 -16.98 13.60 2.62
C VAL A 271 -16.26 14.59 1.72
N MET A 272 -15.30 14.10 0.95
CA MET A 272 -14.62 14.84 -0.11
C MET A 272 -15.15 14.40 -1.47
N MET A 273 -15.45 15.37 -2.32
CA MET A 273 -15.82 15.18 -3.71
C MET A 273 -14.83 15.91 -4.61
N CYS A 274 -14.14 15.19 -5.49
CA CYS A 274 -13.38 15.81 -6.58
C CYS A 274 -14.20 15.76 -7.86
N LYS A 275 -14.20 16.86 -8.63
CA LYS A 275 -15.19 17.09 -9.69
C LYS A 275 -14.61 17.83 -10.89
N LYS A 276 -15.36 17.84 -11.99
CA LYS A 276 -15.16 18.75 -13.12
C LYS A 276 -16.16 19.91 -13.06
N GLY A 277 -15.71 21.08 -13.49
CA GLY A 277 -16.49 22.33 -13.51
C GLY A 277 -16.29 23.19 -12.26
N SER A 278 -16.32 24.51 -12.43
CA SER A 278 -16.05 25.49 -11.37
C SER A 278 -17.28 25.83 -10.51
N LEU A 279 -17.07 26.03 -9.20
CA LEU A 279 -18.02 26.67 -8.28
C LEU A 279 -18.42 28.10 -8.67
N ARG A 280 -17.65 28.79 -9.53
CA ARG A 280 -17.88 30.21 -9.91
C ARG A 280 -19.12 30.47 -10.77
N CYS A 281 -19.95 29.47 -11.03
CA CYS A 281 -21.23 29.63 -11.73
C CYS A 281 -22.26 30.52 -11.02
N HIS A 282 -22.05 30.93 -9.77
CA HIS A 282 -23.03 31.75 -9.03
C HIS A 282 -23.11 33.21 -9.51
N LEU A 283 -22.05 33.82 -10.04
CA LEU A 283 -22.12 35.23 -10.49
C LEU A 283 -22.66 35.39 -11.93
N GLY A 284 -22.54 34.38 -12.79
CA GLY A 284 -22.98 34.45 -14.19
C GLY A 284 -24.45 34.05 -14.44
N LYS A 285 -25.13 33.52 -13.41
CA LYS A 285 -26.48 32.91 -13.49
C LYS A 285 -27.59 33.82 -14.01
N LYS A 286 -27.39 35.14 -14.02
CA LYS A 286 -28.44 36.11 -14.40
C LYS A 286 -28.60 36.34 -15.90
N ILE A 287 -27.64 35.97 -16.75
CA ILE A 287 -27.61 36.48 -18.14
C ILE A 287 -27.71 35.37 -19.21
N PHE A 288 -27.11 34.18 -19.01
CA PHE A 288 -27.16 33.12 -20.02
C PHE A 288 -27.45 31.77 -19.34
N GLY A 289 -28.62 31.22 -19.63
CA GLY A 289 -29.14 30.01 -19.00
C GLY A 289 -28.21 28.80 -19.14
N GLY A 290 -28.05 28.07 -18.03
CA GLY A 290 -27.42 26.75 -17.96
C GLY A 290 -26.00 26.76 -17.41
N CYS A 291 -25.85 26.58 -16.09
CA CYS A 291 -24.58 26.08 -15.56
C CYS A 291 -24.57 24.56 -15.75
N ASN A 292 -23.55 24.02 -16.40
CA ASN A 292 -23.33 22.58 -16.42
C ASN A 292 -23.25 22.11 -14.96
N LYS A 293 -24.12 21.18 -14.58
CA LYS A 293 -24.12 20.58 -13.23
C LYS A 293 -22.71 20.11 -12.91
N LEU A 294 -22.26 20.36 -11.68
CA LEU A 294 -21.01 19.80 -11.16
C LEU A 294 -21.00 18.31 -11.51
N GLN A 295 -19.92 17.82 -12.11
CA GLN A 295 -19.80 16.41 -12.48
C GLN A 295 -18.83 15.75 -11.52
N PRO A 296 -19.32 15.00 -10.50
CA PRO A 296 -18.44 14.32 -9.56
C PRO A 296 -17.58 13.30 -10.31
N VAL A 297 -16.28 13.37 -10.04
CA VAL A 297 -15.31 12.40 -10.54
C VAL A 297 -15.08 11.35 -9.47
N SER A 298 -14.93 11.73 -8.20
CA SER A 298 -14.71 10.80 -7.09
C SER A 298 -15.40 11.28 -5.81
N CYS A 299 -15.66 10.35 -4.88
CA CYS A 299 -16.38 10.58 -3.64
C CYS A 299 -15.74 9.73 -2.53
N HIS A 300 -15.25 10.35 -1.46
CA HIS A 300 -14.42 9.69 -0.45
C HIS A 300 -14.71 10.18 0.97
N ARG A 301 -14.63 9.28 1.95
CA ARG A 301 -14.56 9.65 3.36
C ARG A 301 -13.18 10.16 3.71
N PHE A 302 -13.11 11.11 4.63
CA PHE A 302 -11.87 11.55 5.28
C PHE A 302 -12.16 11.85 6.76
N GLY A 303 -11.13 11.84 7.58
CA GLY A 303 -11.24 12.20 9.00
C GLY A 303 -10.43 11.30 9.92
N PRO A 304 -10.59 11.49 11.25
CA PRO A 304 -9.68 10.92 12.25
C PRO A 304 -9.52 9.40 12.21
N VAL A 305 -10.59 8.65 12.00
CA VAL A 305 -10.56 7.17 11.98
C VAL A 305 -10.17 6.57 10.63
N TRP A 306 -10.13 7.41 9.58
CA TRP A 306 -9.93 6.98 8.21
C TRP A 306 -8.59 7.44 7.66
N MET A 307 -8.49 8.70 7.24
CA MET A 307 -7.28 9.29 6.67
C MET A 307 -7.45 10.81 6.58
N ASP A 308 -6.36 11.54 6.71
CA ASP A 308 -6.35 12.97 6.46
C ASP A 308 -6.82 13.34 5.03
N VAL A 309 -7.59 14.41 4.92
CA VAL A 309 -8.20 14.87 3.67
C VAL A 309 -7.17 15.14 2.57
N PHE A 310 -5.99 15.65 2.90
CA PHE A 310 -4.96 15.97 1.91
C PHE A 310 -4.26 14.71 1.40
N ALA A 311 -4.14 13.68 2.24
CA ALA A 311 -3.67 12.36 1.82
C ALA A 311 -4.69 11.67 0.89
N VAL A 312 -5.99 11.82 1.16
CA VAL A 312 -7.03 11.34 0.23
C VAL A 312 -6.96 12.13 -1.09
N GLN A 313 -6.85 13.46 -1.04
CA GLN A 313 -6.76 14.30 -2.24
C GLN A 313 -5.54 13.94 -3.10
N ASP A 314 -4.36 13.76 -2.50
CA ASP A 314 -3.14 13.40 -3.22
C ASP A 314 -3.27 12.02 -3.90
N ALA A 315 -3.88 11.05 -3.23
CA ALA A 315 -4.16 9.74 -3.81
C ALA A 315 -5.17 9.82 -4.98
N VAL A 316 -6.23 10.61 -4.82
CA VAL A 316 -7.19 10.87 -5.91
C VAL A 316 -6.52 11.56 -7.09
N LYS A 317 -5.64 12.55 -6.87
CA LYS A 317 -4.86 13.23 -7.91
C LYS A 317 -4.00 12.26 -8.73
N ARG A 318 -3.47 11.22 -8.10
CA ARG A 318 -2.66 10.20 -8.76
C ARG A 318 -3.49 9.19 -9.54
N HIS A 319 -4.63 8.77 -9.01
CA HIS A 319 -5.38 7.61 -9.52
C HIS A 319 -6.66 7.96 -10.27
N ALA A 320 -7.23 9.15 -10.08
CA ALA A 320 -8.40 9.64 -10.80
C ALA A 320 -7.99 10.49 -12.01
N ASP A 321 -8.67 10.29 -13.13
CA ASP A 321 -8.41 11.07 -14.34
C ASP A 321 -9.05 12.46 -14.28
N LYS A 322 -8.22 13.51 -14.40
CA LYS A 322 -8.59 14.88 -14.80
C LYS A 322 -9.81 15.43 -14.02
N PHE A 323 -9.61 15.93 -12.80
CA PHE A 323 -10.58 16.78 -12.11
C PHE A 323 -10.03 18.21 -11.99
N ASP A 324 -10.90 19.19 -11.79
CA ASP A 324 -10.53 20.60 -11.70
C ASP A 324 -10.27 21.01 -10.25
N ASP A 325 -11.19 20.66 -9.36
CA ASP A 325 -11.14 20.98 -7.93
C ASP A 325 -11.72 19.84 -7.07
N CYS A 326 -11.48 19.94 -5.76
CA CYS A 326 -12.14 19.12 -4.76
C CYS A 326 -12.86 20.02 -3.76
N VAL A 327 -14.02 19.57 -3.31
CA VAL A 327 -14.84 20.20 -2.28
C VAL A 327 -15.10 19.21 -1.17
N VAL A 328 -15.37 19.73 0.03
CA VAL A 328 -15.61 18.94 1.23
C VAL A 328 -16.91 19.34 1.88
N ARG A 329 -17.53 18.38 2.54
CA ARG A 329 -18.66 18.59 3.44
C ARG A 329 -18.34 17.93 4.77
N CYS A 330 -18.55 18.67 5.85
CA CYS A 330 -18.24 18.24 7.21
C CYS A 330 -19.35 17.41 7.81
N ASP A 331 -18.97 16.34 8.52
CA ASP A 331 -19.90 15.58 9.32
C ASP A 331 -20.26 16.34 10.61
N GLY A 332 -21.48 16.12 11.10
CA GLY A 332 -21.86 16.57 12.44
C GLY A 332 -21.18 15.75 13.53
N THR A 333 -21.07 16.31 14.73
CA THR A 333 -20.42 15.67 15.89
C THR A 333 -20.96 14.27 16.22
N ARG A 334 -22.27 14.06 16.05
CA ARG A 334 -22.92 12.75 16.26
C ARG A 334 -22.47 11.72 15.22
N THR A 335 -22.33 12.10 13.96
CA THR A 335 -21.88 11.20 12.89
C THR A 335 -20.43 10.79 13.15
N MET A 336 -19.56 11.76 13.43
CA MET A 336 -18.16 11.51 13.81
C MET A 336 -18.03 10.51 14.96
N ALA A 337 -18.81 10.71 16.03
CA ALA A 337 -18.79 9.81 17.19
C ALA A 337 -19.27 8.39 16.81
N ASN A 338 -20.31 8.28 15.99
CA ASN A 338 -20.81 6.98 15.54
C ASN A 338 -19.78 6.25 14.68
N ASP A 339 -19.12 6.94 13.75
CA ASP A 339 -18.10 6.35 12.89
C ASP A 339 -16.92 5.84 13.72
N LEU A 340 -16.48 6.61 14.73
CA LEU A 340 -15.46 6.17 15.68
C LEU A 340 -15.87 4.91 16.45
N TRP A 341 -17.11 4.84 16.92
CA TRP A 341 -17.62 3.66 17.62
C TRP A 341 -17.79 2.43 16.72
N GLU A 342 -18.16 2.59 15.46
CA GLU A 342 -18.25 1.45 14.53
C GLU A 342 -16.86 0.94 14.13
N GLU A 343 -15.89 1.82 13.89
CA GLU A 343 -14.49 1.41 13.63
C GLU A 343 -13.88 0.72 14.87
N ALA A 344 -14.18 1.21 16.08
CA ALA A 344 -13.77 0.58 17.33
C ALA A 344 -14.39 -0.82 17.49
N LYS A 345 -15.69 -0.95 17.17
CA LYS A 345 -16.38 -2.24 17.22
C LYS A 345 -15.78 -3.24 16.25
N ASP A 346 -15.44 -2.83 15.04
CA ASP A 346 -14.87 -3.72 14.04
C ASP A 346 -13.42 -4.10 14.39
N GLY A 347 -12.62 -3.14 14.84
CA GLY A 347 -11.23 -3.36 15.22
C GLY A 347 -11.05 -4.15 16.52
N LEU A 348 -11.87 -3.88 17.54
CA LEU A 348 -11.75 -4.50 18.87
C LEU A 348 -12.66 -5.71 19.05
N ARG A 349 -13.40 -6.13 18.02
CA ARG A 349 -14.41 -7.20 18.10
C ARG A 349 -13.90 -8.49 18.74
N THR A 350 -12.63 -8.83 18.49
CA THR A 350 -12.02 -10.07 18.97
C THR A 350 -11.31 -9.92 20.30
N ASP A 351 -11.25 -8.71 20.86
CA ASP A 351 -10.66 -8.48 22.16
C ASP A 351 -11.66 -8.86 23.27
N PRO A 352 -11.32 -9.79 24.17
CA PRO A 352 -12.19 -10.14 25.30
C PRO A 352 -12.54 -8.97 26.22
N GLN A 353 -11.73 -7.91 26.26
CA GLN A 353 -11.95 -6.72 27.07
C GLN A 353 -12.87 -5.70 26.39
N TYR A 354 -13.26 -5.94 25.12
CA TYR A 354 -14.14 -5.02 24.40
C TYR A 354 -15.61 -5.22 24.78
N GLU A 355 -16.11 -4.34 25.64
CA GLU A 355 -17.54 -4.17 25.90
C GLU A 355 -18.02 -2.84 25.35
N ARG A 356 -18.82 -2.87 24.26
CA ARG A 356 -19.42 -1.63 23.72
C ARG A 356 -20.32 -1.02 24.79
N PRO A 357 -20.14 0.26 25.15
CA PRO A 357 -21.01 0.89 26.13
C PRO A 357 -22.45 0.90 25.59
N PRO A 358 -23.45 0.65 26.47
CA PRO A 358 -24.86 0.77 26.12
C PRO A 358 -25.16 2.07 25.37
N ALA A 359 -25.93 1.99 24.27
CA ALA A 359 -26.19 3.13 23.36
C ALA A 359 -26.87 4.35 24.02
N ASN A 360 -27.39 4.18 25.24
CA ASN A 360 -27.99 5.22 26.07
C ASN A 360 -26.99 5.96 26.97
N LEU A 361 -25.75 5.47 27.12
CA LEU A 361 -24.69 6.14 27.87
C LEU A 361 -24.01 7.19 26.99
N ARG A 362 -24.09 8.46 27.42
CA ARG A 362 -23.37 9.59 26.79
C ARG A 362 -21.90 9.64 27.23
N VAL A 363 -21.23 8.49 27.27
CA VAL A 363 -19.80 8.44 27.61
C VAL A 363 -19.00 8.76 26.35
N GLY A 364 -18.08 9.71 26.43
CA GLY A 364 -17.17 10.03 25.34
C GLY A 364 -16.22 8.85 25.07
N PHE A 365 -15.82 8.64 23.82
CA PHE A 365 -14.94 7.52 23.46
C PHE A 365 -13.62 7.53 24.24
N GLU A 366 -12.99 8.71 24.40
CA GLU A 366 -11.77 8.89 25.21
C GLU A 366 -11.97 8.55 26.69
N ASP A 367 -13.15 8.81 27.25
CA ASP A 367 -13.44 8.51 28.65
C ASP A 367 -13.65 7.01 28.82
N TRP A 368 -14.42 6.37 27.92
CA TRP A 368 -14.59 4.92 27.89
C TRP A 368 -13.25 4.19 27.70
N LEU A 369 -12.38 4.70 26.82
CA LEU A 369 -11.04 4.14 26.63
C LEU A 369 -10.25 4.17 27.92
N ARG A 370 -10.20 5.31 28.62
CA ARG A 370 -9.45 5.44 29.88
C ARG A 370 -9.91 4.48 30.97
N GLU A 371 -11.19 4.08 30.95
CA GLU A 371 -11.75 3.11 31.90
C GLU A 371 -11.39 1.65 31.56
N HIS A 372 -11.26 1.30 30.28
CA HIS A 372 -11.13 -0.09 29.83
C HIS A 372 -9.75 -0.45 29.29
N TYR A 373 -9.03 0.51 28.73
CA TYR A 373 -7.68 0.38 28.18
C TYR A 373 -6.80 1.49 28.72
N PHE A 374 -5.86 1.16 29.60
CA PHE A 374 -4.89 2.15 30.08
C PHE A 374 -3.89 2.52 28.99
N ALA A 375 -3.57 3.81 28.87
CA ALA A 375 -2.48 4.28 28.03
C ALA A 375 -1.15 3.81 28.63
N ASP A 376 -0.37 3.07 27.85
CA ASP A 376 0.93 2.58 28.30
C ASP A 376 1.96 3.72 28.28
N PRO A 377 2.59 4.09 29.40
CA PRO A 377 3.55 5.20 29.45
C PRO A 377 4.83 4.97 28.63
N SER A 378 5.23 3.71 28.40
CA SER A 378 6.42 3.36 27.60
C SER A 378 6.17 3.46 26.10
N CYS A 379 4.90 3.36 25.69
CA CYS A 379 4.46 3.46 24.31
C CYS A 379 3.69 4.75 23.98
N SER A 380 3.53 5.64 24.96
CA SER A 380 2.86 6.92 24.82
C SER A 380 3.87 8.06 24.98
N SER A 381 3.75 9.12 24.18
CA SER A 381 4.71 10.22 24.20
C SER A 381 4.10 11.55 23.75
N SER A 382 4.84 12.63 23.98
CA SER A 382 4.52 13.95 23.46
C SER A 382 5.73 14.58 22.78
N CYS A 383 5.51 15.30 21.69
CA CYS A 383 6.53 16.03 20.93
C CYS A 383 6.03 17.45 20.57
N GLY A 384 6.91 18.27 20.00
CA GLY A 384 6.64 19.66 19.62
C GLY A 384 7.48 20.69 20.38
N PHE A 385 7.03 21.94 20.36
CA PHE A 385 7.67 23.04 21.07
C PHE A 385 7.32 22.95 22.55
N GLN A 386 8.30 22.64 23.40
CA GLN A 386 8.15 22.79 24.84
C GLN A 386 8.61 24.19 25.26
N HIS A 387 7.72 24.94 25.91
CA HIS A 387 8.13 26.10 26.70
C HIS A 387 8.64 25.60 28.05
N ASN A 388 9.94 25.35 28.14
CA ASN A 388 10.59 25.09 29.43
C ASN A 388 11.01 26.43 30.04
N GLY A 389 10.12 27.04 30.82
CA GLY A 389 10.49 28.15 31.70
C GLY A 389 9.31 29.00 32.20
N PRO A 390 9.36 29.53 33.44
CA PRO A 390 8.48 30.62 33.85
C PRO A 390 8.71 31.84 32.96
N ALA A 391 7.64 32.58 32.69
CA ALA A 391 7.43 33.54 31.59
C ALA A 391 8.37 34.77 31.48
N VAL A 392 9.59 34.73 32.00
CA VAL A 392 10.44 35.93 32.21
C VAL A 392 11.75 35.89 31.42
N ILE A 393 12.14 34.77 30.78
CA ILE A 393 13.35 34.74 29.93
C ILE A 393 13.08 33.98 28.62
N PRO A 394 13.33 34.58 27.44
CA PRO A 394 13.23 33.90 26.15
C PRO A 394 14.46 32.98 25.94
N THR A 395 14.53 31.89 26.69
CA THR A 395 15.58 30.87 26.53
C THR A 395 15.09 29.77 25.59
N LEU A 396 15.72 29.69 24.42
CA LEU A 396 15.80 28.56 23.48
C LEU A 396 14.52 27.70 23.34
N LEU A 397 13.73 27.97 22.29
CA LEU A 397 12.69 27.06 21.81
C LEU A 397 13.33 25.74 21.35
N TYR A 398 13.40 24.74 22.24
CA TYR A 398 13.76 23.39 21.85
C TYR A 398 12.57 22.73 21.15
N ARG A 399 12.70 22.55 19.84
CA ARG A 399 11.74 21.79 19.03
C ARG A 399 12.06 20.30 19.19
N HIS A 400 11.24 19.58 19.93
CA HIS A 400 11.29 18.11 19.91
C HIS A 400 10.59 17.62 18.64
N SER A 401 11.39 17.09 17.71
CA SER A 401 10.87 16.42 16.52
C SER A 401 9.91 15.28 16.92
N CYS A 402 8.80 15.13 16.21
CA CYS A 402 7.90 13.98 16.36
C CYS A 402 8.42 12.70 15.68
N SER A 403 9.68 12.70 15.21
CA SER A 403 10.34 11.52 14.64
C SER A 403 10.61 10.41 15.66
N ASN A 404 10.59 10.72 16.96
CA ASN A 404 10.99 9.78 18.03
C ASN A 404 9.78 9.25 18.83
N ILE A 405 8.57 9.30 18.28
CA ILE A 405 7.40 8.67 18.92
C ILE A 405 7.64 7.15 18.98
N PRO A 406 7.50 6.50 20.15
CA PRO A 406 7.63 5.05 20.27
C PRO A 406 6.69 4.36 19.29
N ASP A 407 7.23 3.47 18.46
CA ASP A 407 6.47 2.74 17.46
C ASP A 407 5.98 1.40 18.03
N CYS A 408 4.93 1.47 18.83
CA CYS A 408 4.31 0.31 19.47
C CYS A 408 3.06 -0.12 18.71
N LEU A 409 2.80 -1.43 18.69
CA LEU A 409 1.52 -1.99 18.23
C LEU A 409 0.49 -1.89 19.36
N CYS A 410 -0.64 -1.25 19.09
CA CYS A 410 -1.66 -0.93 20.09
C CYS A 410 -3.02 -1.47 19.66
N ARG A 411 -3.84 -1.89 20.64
CA ARG A 411 -5.28 -2.12 20.44
C ARG A 411 -5.95 -0.86 19.93
N VAL A 412 -5.66 0.28 20.55
CA VAL A 412 -6.05 1.59 20.05
C VAL A 412 -4.84 2.52 20.11
N ALA A 413 -4.44 3.05 18.96
CA ALA A 413 -3.46 4.11 18.85
C ALA A 413 -4.19 5.42 18.55
N HIS A 414 -3.89 6.47 19.32
CA HIS A 414 -4.46 7.80 19.15
C HIS A 414 -3.34 8.82 19.02
N VAL A 415 -3.42 9.68 18.01
CA VAL A 415 -2.51 10.79 17.83
C VAL A 415 -3.32 12.06 17.75
N LYS A 416 -2.99 13.03 18.61
CA LYS A 416 -3.64 14.35 18.66
C LYS A 416 -2.59 15.45 18.60
N CYS A 417 -2.69 16.31 17.61
CA CYS A 417 -1.73 17.38 17.34
C CYS A 417 -2.39 18.75 17.33
N GLN A 418 -1.69 19.75 17.86
CA GLN A 418 -2.00 21.16 17.69
C GLN A 418 -1.06 21.74 16.64
N ILE A 419 -1.63 22.39 15.63
CA ILE A 419 -0.89 22.96 14.50
C ILE A 419 -1.08 24.46 14.42
N VAL A 420 -0.12 25.12 13.79
CA VAL A 420 -0.09 26.57 13.52
C VAL A 420 0.33 26.76 12.07
N LEU A 421 -0.35 27.66 11.38
CA LEU A 421 0.06 28.11 10.06
C LEU A 421 0.81 29.43 10.22
N SER A 422 2.01 29.57 9.67
CA SER A 422 2.84 30.79 9.84
C SER A 422 2.11 32.09 9.48
N LYS A 423 1.18 32.02 8.52
CA LYS A 423 0.39 33.15 8.05
C LYS A 423 -0.90 33.40 8.83
N SER A 424 -1.29 32.52 9.74
CA SER A 424 -2.51 32.66 10.55
C SER A 424 -2.21 32.43 12.04
N LYS A 425 -2.76 33.29 12.91
CA LYS A 425 -2.68 33.05 14.37
C LYS A 425 -3.65 31.96 14.84
N HIS A 426 -4.30 31.27 13.90
CA HIS A 426 -5.29 30.26 14.24
C HIS A 426 -4.61 28.93 14.50
N HIS A 427 -4.82 28.44 15.72
CA HIS A 427 -4.48 27.08 16.08
C HIS A 427 -5.58 26.15 15.58
N GLN A 428 -5.20 25.05 14.94
CA GLN A 428 -6.12 23.94 14.66
C GLN A 428 -5.68 22.71 15.42
N GLN A 429 -6.65 21.91 15.82
CA GLN A 429 -6.41 20.60 16.39
C GLN A 429 -6.75 19.56 15.34
N VAL A 430 -5.87 18.59 15.18
CA VAL A 430 -6.05 17.47 14.26
C VAL A 430 -5.75 16.19 15.01
N GLU A 431 -6.45 15.13 14.69
CA GLU A 431 -6.25 13.85 15.35
C GLU A 431 -6.47 12.69 14.39
N SER A 432 -5.89 11.55 14.75
CA SER A 432 -6.10 10.30 14.06
C SER A 432 -6.17 9.14 15.04
N TRP A 433 -6.98 8.15 14.70
CA TRP A 433 -7.23 6.94 15.47
C TRP A 433 -6.92 5.72 14.60
N GLY A 434 -6.27 4.72 15.19
CA GLY A 434 -6.05 3.41 14.60
C GLY A 434 -6.40 2.30 15.58
N PHE A 435 -6.97 1.22 15.04
CA PHE A 435 -7.36 0.03 15.81
C PHE A 435 -6.51 -1.16 15.39
N ASN A 436 -5.93 -1.87 16.37
CA ASN A 436 -4.87 -2.88 16.18
C ASN A 436 -3.78 -2.36 15.23
N ALA A 437 -3.26 -1.17 15.52
CA ALA A 437 -2.39 -0.43 14.63
C ALA A 437 -1.15 0.08 15.36
N ARG A 438 -0.08 0.32 14.60
CA ARG A 438 1.11 0.98 15.12
C ARG A 438 0.86 2.48 15.31
N THR A 439 1.38 3.04 16.40
CA THR A 439 1.35 4.49 16.67
C THR A 439 1.95 5.29 15.51
N GLN A 440 3.05 4.82 14.90
CA GLN A 440 3.67 5.51 13.79
C GLN A 440 2.81 5.48 12.52
N ASP A 441 2.08 4.39 12.28
CA ASP A 441 1.13 4.32 11.16
C ASP A 441 -0.03 5.30 11.36
N VAL A 442 -0.56 5.41 12.58
CA VAL A 442 -1.57 6.42 12.93
C VAL A 442 -1.05 7.85 12.78
N LEU A 443 0.19 8.11 13.18
CA LEU A 443 0.82 9.42 12.95
C LEU A 443 0.93 9.72 11.45
N LYS A 444 1.37 8.74 10.64
CA LYS A 444 1.51 8.88 9.17
C LYS A 444 0.17 9.11 8.46
N MET A 445 -0.97 8.87 9.11
CA MET A 445 -2.28 9.24 8.57
C MET A 445 -2.49 10.76 8.52
N LEU A 446 -1.67 11.55 9.22
CA LEU A 446 -1.74 13.01 9.27
C LEU A 446 -0.77 13.67 8.27
N SER A 447 -1.28 14.63 7.49
CA SER A 447 -0.50 15.45 6.55
C SER A 447 0.27 16.59 7.23
N LEU A 448 1.09 16.26 8.24
CA LEU A 448 1.91 17.19 9.02
C LEU A 448 3.40 17.01 8.70
N ALA A 449 4.20 18.07 8.82
CA ALA A 449 5.63 18.04 8.43
C ALA A 449 6.44 16.96 9.17
N ASP A 450 6.17 16.80 10.47
CA ASP A 450 6.81 15.79 11.31
C ASP A 450 6.15 14.40 11.20
N ALA A 451 5.13 14.27 10.33
CA ALA A 451 4.44 13.04 9.97
C ALA A 451 4.59 12.81 8.45
N ASN A 452 3.51 12.90 7.67
CA ASN A 452 3.51 12.57 6.25
C ASN A 452 3.79 13.76 5.29
N ALA A 453 3.73 15.02 5.72
CA ALA A 453 4.07 16.15 4.84
C ALA A 453 5.59 16.37 4.73
N LYS A 454 6.05 16.83 3.56
CA LYS A 454 7.46 17.24 3.35
C LYS A 454 7.67 18.63 3.95
N SER A 455 8.58 18.77 4.90
CA SER A 455 8.85 20.05 5.58
C SER A 455 9.34 21.16 4.65
N GLU A 456 10.07 20.81 3.59
CA GLU A 456 10.71 21.77 2.67
C GLU A 456 9.84 22.11 1.46
N HIS A 457 8.68 21.45 1.29
CA HIS A 457 7.85 21.67 0.11
C HIS A 457 7.11 23.02 0.20
N PRO A 458 7.02 23.80 -0.89
CA PRO A 458 6.45 25.17 -0.86
C PRO A 458 5.01 25.28 -0.36
N GLN A 459 4.23 24.19 -0.41
CA GLN A 459 2.86 24.15 0.08
C GLN A 459 2.73 23.86 1.58
N THR A 460 3.78 23.33 2.20
CA THR A 460 3.74 22.78 3.57
C THR A 460 4.78 23.40 4.50
N ASN A 461 5.69 24.21 3.98
CA ASN A 461 6.72 24.93 4.74
C ASN A 461 6.15 25.87 5.82
N ASP A 462 4.94 26.40 5.60
CA ASP A 462 4.24 27.28 6.53
C ASP A 462 3.46 26.50 7.61
N ILE A 463 3.45 25.17 7.59
CA ILE A 463 2.74 24.32 8.55
C ILE A 463 3.69 23.94 9.68
N HIS A 464 3.33 24.28 10.91
CA HIS A 464 4.12 23.98 12.09
C HIS A 464 3.33 23.19 13.11
N THR A 465 3.91 22.08 13.55
CA THR A 465 3.38 21.29 14.67
C THR A 465 3.78 21.96 15.98
N LYS A 466 2.81 22.50 16.71
CA LYS A 466 3.06 23.12 18.03
C LYS A 466 3.30 22.04 19.08
N SER A 467 2.40 21.07 19.15
CA SER A 467 2.51 19.91 20.03
C SER A 467 1.80 18.72 19.39
N CYS A 468 2.26 17.53 19.68
CA CYS A 468 1.50 16.30 19.46
C CYS A 468 1.59 15.43 20.69
N ARG A 469 0.51 14.70 20.95
CA ARG A 469 0.42 13.61 21.91
C ARG A 469 0.08 12.35 21.14
N SER A 470 0.82 11.29 21.38
CA SER A 470 0.53 9.95 20.88
C SER A 470 0.32 9.05 22.08
N ASP A 471 -0.85 8.42 22.16
CA ASP A 471 -1.21 7.48 23.20
C ASP A 471 -1.40 6.09 22.59
N CYS A 472 -0.84 5.07 23.27
CA CYS A 472 -1.00 3.67 22.94
C CYS A 472 -1.81 2.99 24.03
N TYR A 473 -3.05 2.61 23.71
CA TYR A 473 -3.96 1.93 24.62
C TYR A 473 -3.95 0.43 24.32
N GLY A 474 -3.62 -0.38 25.33
CA GLY A 474 -3.49 -1.83 25.19
C GLY A 474 -2.37 -2.25 24.23
N VAL A 475 -1.11 -2.23 24.68
CA VAL A 475 0.04 -2.73 23.91
C VAL A 475 -0.12 -4.22 23.62
N MET A 476 0.21 -4.66 22.40
CA MET A 476 0.04 -6.03 21.91
C MET A 476 1.33 -6.83 21.77
#